data_AF-A0A847AZU1-F1
#
_entry.id   AF-A0A847AZU1-F1
#
_cell.length_a   1.000
_cell.length_b   1.000
_cell.length_c   1.000
_cell.angle_alpha   90.00
_cell.angle_beta   90.00
_cell.angle_gamma   90.00
#
_symmetry.space_group_name_H-M   'P 1'
#
loop_
_entity.id
_entity.type
_entity.pdbx_description
1 polymer ?
#
loop_
_entity_poly.entity_id
_entity_poly.type
_entity_poly.pdbx_seq_one_letter_code
_entity_poly.pdbx_strand_id
1 'polypeptide(L)'
;MFRLLVRSLSFLFLLCLPVQAVKITSTRVAYLDIEKVFSSIEVVSLSRQRIQEMIEEVKQEIQSGELAVDSLKNRLEAQRDMLSEEEVDDLCQMIDSHESSLKDIMEQGREELLCKEEELTLDIMKDIYEAVSQLTETEGYSLVLEKKSLLYSQDSVENITERIIAIINEKYK
;
A
#
# COMPACT_ATOMS: atom_id res chain seq x y z
N MET A 1 -13.73 43.81 69.23
CA MET A 1 -13.25 44.09 67.85
C MET A 1 -12.29 43.02 67.30
N PHE A 2 -11.34 42.48 68.08
CA PHE A 2 -10.38 41.46 67.62
C PHE A 2 -11.01 40.18 67.03
N ARG A 3 -12.13 39.70 67.61
CA ARG A 3 -12.88 38.51 67.12
C ARG A 3 -13.61 38.71 65.78
N LEU A 4 -13.93 39.95 65.40
CA LEU A 4 -14.53 40.28 64.10
C LEU A 4 -13.44 40.40 63.02
N LEU A 5 -12.27 40.90 63.41
CA LEU A 5 -11.11 41.05 62.52
C LEU A 5 -10.50 39.69 62.15
N VAL A 6 -10.41 38.76 63.09
CA VAL A 6 -9.97 37.36 62.83
C VAL A 6 -10.98 36.59 61.98
N ARG A 7 -12.29 36.84 62.14
CA ARG A 7 -13.34 36.24 61.30
C ARG A 7 -13.33 36.80 59.87
N SER A 8 -13.04 38.09 59.71
CA SER A 8 -12.89 38.73 58.40
C SER A 8 -11.60 38.29 57.68
N LEU A 9 -10.50 38.08 58.41
CA LEU A 9 -9.24 37.57 57.87
C LEU A 9 -9.32 36.08 57.47
N SER A 10 -10.10 35.29 58.22
CA SER A 10 -10.36 33.89 57.90
C SER A 10 -11.28 33.71 56.68
N PHE A 11 -12.12 34.70 56.37
CA PHE A 11 -12.96 34.71 55.15
C PHE A 11 -12.15 35.13 53.90
N LEU A 12 -11.13 35.98 54.08
CA LEU A 12 -10.22 36.39 53.01
C LEU A 12 -9.26 35.28 52.57
N PHE A 13 -8.90 34.37 53.48
CA PHE A 13 -8.03 33.23 53.17
C PHE A 13 -8.74 32.11 52.39
N LEU A 14 -10.07 32.01 52.48
CA LEU A 14 -10.86 30.99 51.75
C LEU A 14 -11.11 31.36 50.27
N LEU A 15 -10.85 32.61 49.88
CA LEU A 15 -11.00 33.09 48.49
C LEU A 15 -9.72 32.93 47.65
N CYS A 16 -8.65 32.39 48.23
CA CYS A 16 -7.37 32.16 47.56
C CYS A 16 -7.11 30.67 47.29
N LEU A 17 -8.15 29.92 46.92
CA LEU A 17 -7.97 28.61 46.29
C LEU A 17 -7.42 28.87 44.88
N PRO A 18 -6.26 28.31 44.50
CA PRO A 18 -5.80 28.37 43.13
C PRO A 18 -6.85 27.66 42.28
N VAL A 19 -7.56 28.42 41.44
CA VAL A 19 -8.34 27.85 40.34
C VAL A 19 -7.30 27.16 39.46
N GLN A 20 -7.11 25.87 39.67
CA GLN A 20 -6.38 25.06 38.72
C GLN A 20 -7.18 25.14 37.44
N ALA A 21 -6.68 25.93 36.48
CA ALA A 21 -7.25 25.96 35.15
C ALA A 21 -7.27 24.51 34.66
N VAL A 22 -8.47 23.93 34.55
CA VAL A 22 -8.65 22.67 33.86
C VAL A 22 -8.16 22.94 32.45
N LYS A 23 -6.97 22.44 32.10
CA LYS A 23 -6.55 22.35 30.71
C LYS A 23 -7.56 21.43 30.06
N ILE A 24 -8.58 22.01 29.43
CA ILE A 24 -9.39 21.29 28.46
C ILE A 24 -8.43 21.04 27.30
N THR A 25 -7.73 19.92 27.36
CA THR A 25 -6.98 19.41 26.23
C THR A 25 -8.04 19.09 25.18
N SER A 26 -8.26 20.03 24.26
CA SER A 26 -9.06 19.75 23.08
C SER A 26 -8.29 18.68 22.30
N THR A 27 -8.78 17.44 22.39
CA THR A 27 -8.23 16.30 21.65
C THR A 27 -8.35 16.62 20.17
N ARG A 28 -7.23 16.94 19.52
CA ARG A 28 -7.20 17.14 18.07
C ARG A 28 -7.37 15.81 17.38
N VAL A 29 -8.42 15.70 16.59
CA VAL A 29 -8.75 14.53 15.79
C VAL A 29 -8.69 14.94 14.32
N ALA A 30 -8.07 14.09 13.50
CA ALA A 30 -8.04 14.24 12.06
C ALA A 30 -8.53 12.98 11.37
N TYR A 31 -8.78 13.08 10.07
CA TYR A 31 -9.03 11.93 9.22
C TYR A 31 -8.16 11.93 7.96
N LEU A 32 -7.95 10.72 7.44
CA LEU A 32 -7.10 10.43 6.29
C LEU A 32 -7.83 9.53 5.29
N ASP A 33 -7.82 9.91 4.02
CA ASP A 33 -8.31 9.10 2.91
C ASP A 33 -7.16 8.29 2.29
N ILE A 34 -6.94 7.09 2.80
CA ILE A 34 -5.83 6.22 2.36
C ILE A 34 -5.95 5.88 0.86
N GLU A 35 -7.17 5.65 0.36
CA GLU A 35 -7.39 5.35 -1.06
C GLU A 35 -6.98 6.52 -1.95
N LYS A 36 -7.33 7.74 -1.53
CA LYS A 36 -6.86 8.95 -2.21
C LYS A 36 -5.34 9.07 -2.17
N VAL A 37 -4.70 8.78 -1.04
CA VAL A 37 -3.24 8.78 -0.93
C VAL A 37 -2.62 7.82 -1.94
N PHE A 38 -3.05 6.56 -2.01
CA PHE A 38 -2.56 5.60 -3.00
C PHE A 38 -2.73 6.07 -4.45
N SER A 39 -3.89 6.62 -4.78
CA SER A 39 -4.19 7.03 -6.16
C SER A 39 -3.46 8.32 -6.58
N SER A 40 -2.94 9.10 -5.63
CA SER A 40 -2.37 10.43 -5.89
C SER A 40 -0.86 10.52 -5.75
N ILE A 41 -0.21 9.51 -5.15
CA ILE A 41 1.25 9.48 -5.00
C ILE A 41 1.91 9.04 -6.31
N GLU A 42 2.96 9.77 -6.71
CA GLU A 42 3.70 9.53 -7.96
C GLU A 42 4.39 8.16 -7.99
N VAL A 43 5.03 7.74 -6.89
CA VAL A 43 5.70 6.43 -6.80
C VAL A 43 4.72 5.26 -7.04
N VAL A 44 3.45 5.38 -6.65
CA VAL A 44 2.45 4.34 -6.92
C VAL A 44 2.16 4.24 -8.41
N SER A 45 2.04 5.38 -9.10
CA SER A 45 1.83 5.40 -10.56
C SER A 45 3.03 4.77 -11.30
N LEU A 46 4.25 5.12 -10.90
CA LEU A 46 5.47 4.57 -11.51
C LEU A 46 5.59 3.06 -11.28
N SER A 47 5.36 2.60 -10.05
CA SER A 47 5.38 1.16 -9.73
C SER A 47 4.30 0.39 -10.49
N ARG A 48 3.09 0.96 -10.64
CA ARG A 48 2.04 0.35 -11.46
C ARG A 48 2.46 0.21 -12.92
N GLN A 49 3.12 1.23 -13.48
CA GLN A 49 3.65 1.13 -14.84
C GLN A 49 4.67 -0.01 -14.95
N ARG A 50 5.57 -0.14 -13.97
CA ARG A 50 6.56 -1.21 -13.97
C ARG A 50 5.91 -2.61 -13.86
N ILE A 51 4.86 -2.74 -13.05
CA ILE A 51 4.08 -3.98 -12.97
C ILE A 51 3.41 -4.30 -14.31
N GLN A 52 2.86 -3.30 -15.00
CA GLN A 52 2.28 -3.50 -16.34
C GLN A 52 3.33 -3.91 -17.38
N GLU A 53 4.54 -3.38 -17.30
CA GLU A 53 5.65 -3.82 -18.15
C GLU A 53 5.99 -5.30 -17.90
N MET A 54 6.08 -5.74 -16.64
CA MET A 54 6.30 -7.15 -16.30
C MET A 54 5.18 -8.07 -16.80
N ILE A 55 3.92 -7.63 -16.70
CA ILE A 55 2.77 -8.39 -17.25
C ILE A 55 2.95 -8.61 -18.75
N GLU A 56 3.33 -7.57 -19.49
CA GLU A 56 3.49 -7.67 -20.94
C GLU A 56 4.74 -8.50 -21.32
N GLU A 57 5.82 -8.42 -20.55
CA GLU A 57 7.01 -9.27 -20.71
C GLU A 57 6.67 -10.77 -20.56
N VAL A 58 6.00 -11.14 -19.46
CA VAL A 58 5.56 -12.54 -19.21
C VAL A 58 4.61 -13.02 -20.31
N LYS A 59 3.69 -12.16 -20.75
CA LYS A 59 2.75 -12.49 -21.82
C LYS A 59 3.45 -12.73 -23.16
N GLN A 60 4.47 -11.93 -23.49
CA GLN A 60 5.28 -12.14 -24.69
C GLN A 60 6.07 -13.45 -24.63
N GLU A 61 6.63 -13.77 -23.46
CA GLU A 61 7.34 -15.03 -23.24
C GLU A 61 6.43 -16.24 -23.43
N ILE A 62 5.23 -16.22 -22.84
CA ILE A 62 4.21 -17.27 -23.01
C ILE A 62 3.84 -17.41 -24.49
N GLN A 63 3.53 -16.31 -25.18
CA GLN A 63 3.16 -16.37 -26.61
C GLN A 63 4.28 -16.93 -27.48
N SER A 64 5.53 -16.56 -27.21
CA SER A 64 6.67 -17.10 -27.94
C SER A 64 6.84 -18.61 -27.70
N GLY A 65 6.65 -19.06 -26.46
CA GLY A 65 6.72 -20.48 -26.13
C GLY A 65 5.57 -21.29 -26.75
N GLU A 66 4.34 -20.75 -26.76
CA GLU A 66 3.18 -21.38 -27.41
C GLU A 66 3.45 -21.60 -28.92
N LEU A 67 3.97 -20.58 -29.61
CA LEU A 67 4.35 -20.70 -31.02
C LEU A 67 5.44 -21.76 -31.26
N ALA A 68 6.39 -21.90 -30.34
CA ALA A 68 7.43 -22.92 -30.42
C ALA A 68 6.85 -24.33 -30.25
N VAL A 69 5.97 -24.54 -29.27
CA VAL A 69 5.26 -25.81 -29.05
C VAL A 69 4.42 -26.18 -30.27
N ASP A 70 3.66 -25.23 -30.82
CA ASP A 70 2.84 -25.46 -32.01
C ASP A 70 3.71 -25.81 -33.23
N SER A 71 4.87 -25.17 -33.39
CA SER A 71 5.81 -25.52 -34.46
C SER A 71 6.33 -26.95 -34.34
N LEU A 72 6.69 -27.39 -33.12
CA LEU A 72 7.16 -28.75 -32.86
C LEU A 72 6.07 -29.79 -33.11
N LYS A 73 4.83 -29.53 -32.66
CA LYS A 73 3.67 -30.40 -32.92
C LYS A 73 3.38 -30.54 -34.40
N ASN A 74 3.33 -29.42 -35.12
CA ASN A 74 3.10 -29.42 -36.57
C ASN A 74 4.21 -30.19 -37.32
N ARG A 75 5.47 -30.06 -36.90
CA ARG A 75 6.58 -30.83 -37.47
C ARG A 75 6.41 -32.33 -37.22
N LEU A 76 6.07 -32.72 -35.99
CA LEU A 76 5.84 -34.11 -35.64
C LEU A 76 4.69 -34.71 -36.47
N GLU A 77 3.57 -33.99 -36.60
CA GLU A 77 2.43 -34.43 -37.41
C GLU A 77 2.75 -34.57 -38.89
N ALA A 78 3.47 -33.59 -39.47
CA ALA A 78 3.77 -33.56 -40.90
C ALA A 78 4.86 -34.56 -41.32
N GLN A 79 5.81 -34.87 -40.43
CA GLN A 79 6.98 -35.69 -40.76
C GLN A 79 6.95 -37.08 -40.13
N ARG A 80 5.90 -37.44 -39.37
CA ARG A 80 5.83 -38.69 -38.59
C ARG A 80 6.24 -39.94 -39.36
N ASP A 81 5.75 -40.10 -40.58
CA ASP A 81 6.00 -41.29 -41.41
C ASP A 81 7.42 -41.32 -42.01
N MET A 82 8.15 -40.20 -41.93
CA MET A 82 9.51 -40.03 -42.44
C MET A 82 10.57 -40.09 -41.34
N LEU A 83 10.17 -39.99 -40.06
CA LEU A 83 11.05 -39.98 -38.90
C LEU A 83 11.26 -41.41 -38.39
N SER A 84 12.44 -41.66 -37.81
CA SER A 84 12.70 -42.86 -37.02
C SER A 84 11.99 -42.83 -35.66
N GLU A 85 11.86 -43.98 -35.00
CA GLU A 85 11.26 -44.06 -33.66
C GLU A 85 12.02 -43.20 -32.63
N GLU A 86 13.34 -43.14 -32.73
CA GLU A 86 14.19 -42.31 -31.87
C GLU A 86 13.92 -40.81 -32.09
N GLU A 87 13.83 -40.35 -33.35
CA GLU A 87 13.52 -38.95 -33.66
C GLU A 87 12.10 -38.55 -33.24
N VAL A 88 11.14 -39.48 -33.29
CA VAL A 88 9.79 -39.26 -32.78
C VAL A 88 9.80 -39.12 -31.26
N ASP A 89 10.53 -39.99 -30.54
CA ASP A 89 10.64 -39.91 -29.08
C ASP A 89 11.30 -38.60 -28.64
N ASP A 90 12.40 -38.21 -29.28
CA ASP A 90 13.09 -36.93 -29.02
C ASP A 90 12.16 -35.73 -29.22
N LEU A 91 11.37 -35.70 -30.31
CA LEU A 91 10.40 -34.64 -30.56
C LEU A 91 9.28 -34.60 -29.51
N CYS A 92 8.77 -35.76 -29.08
CA CYS A 92 7.77 -35.84 -28.02
C CYS A 92 8.33 -35.30 -26.70
N GLN A 93 9.54 -35.70 -26.33
CA GLN A 93 10.22 -35.20 -25.14
C GLN A 93 10.45 -33.68 -25.19
N MET A 94 10.84 -33.14 -26.35
CA MET A 94 10.97 -31.69 -26.52
C MET A 94 9.63 -30.97 -26.34
N ILE A 95 8.55 -31.47 -26.95
CA ILE A 95 7.20 -30.90 -26.77
C ILE A 95 6.81 -30.91 -25.30
N ASP A 96 6.94 -32.04 -24.61
CA ASP A 96 6.59 -32.19 -23.19
C ASP A 96 7.42 -31.24 -22.32
N SER A 97 8.71 -31.11 -22.60
CA SER A 97 9.60 -30.20 -21.89
C SER A 97 9.19 -28.73 -22.10
N HIS A 98 8.86 -28.33 -23.33
CA HIS A 98 8.42 -26.97 -23.62
C HIS A 98 7.06 -26.65 -22.99
N GLU A 99 6.12 -27.60 -23.01
CA GLU A 99 4.82 -27.44 -22.34
C GLU A 99 4.96 -27.34 -20.82
N SER A 100 5.87 -28.11 -20.21
CA SER A 100 6.17 -27.99 -18.78
C SER A 100 6.77 -26.62 -18.47
N SER A 101 7.76 -26.18 -19.24
CA SER A 101 8.39 -24.87 -19.06
C SER A 101 7.39 -23.72 -19.20
N LEU A 102 6.43 -23.80 -20.13
CA LEU A 102 5.37 -22.81 -20.26
C LEU A 102 4.49 -22.72 -19.02
N LYS A 103 4.10 -23.87 -18.44
CA LYS A 103 3.33 -23.91 -17.20
C LYS A 103 4.10 -23.27 -16.05
N ASP A 104 5.40 -23.55 -15.96
CA ASP A 104 6.26 -22.98 -14.93
C ASP A 104 6.36 -21.46 -15.07
N ILE A 105 6.56 -20.93 -16.28
CA ILE A 105 6.59 -19.49 -16.56
C ILE A 105 5.27 -18.82 -16.19
N MET A 106 4.14 -19.45 -16.52
CA MET A 106 2.82 -18.93 -16.17
C MET A 106 2.62 -18.81 -14.65
N GLU A 107 3.02 -19.85 -13.91
CA GLU A 107 2.86 -19.86 -12.45
C GLU A 107 3.83 -18.89 -11.78
N GLN A 108 5.10 -18.91 -12.18
CA GLN A 108 6.12 -17.98 -11.66
C GLN A 108 5.75 -16.52 -11.94
N GLY A 109 5.32 -16.21 -13.16
CA GLY A 109 4.87 -14.86 -13.51
C GLY A 109 3.67 -14.42 -12.66
N ARG A 110 2.70 -15.32 -12.42
CA ARG A 110 1.55 -15.03 -11.56
C ARG A 110 1.97 -14.77 -10.12
N GLU A 111 2.85 -15.59 -9.56
CA GLU A 111 3.36 -15.44 -8.20
C GLU A 111 4.18 -14.17 -8.03
N GLU A 112 5.07 -13.86 -8.98
CA GLU A 112 5.91 -12.67 -8.95
C GLU A 112 5.06 -11.40 -9.01
N LEU A 113 4.04 -11.36 -9.86
CA LEU A 113 3.12 -10.22 -9.95
C LEU A 113 2.37 -9.99 -8.63
N LEU A 114 1.85 -11.05 -8.01
CA LEU A 114 1.18 -10.95 -6.70
C LEU A 114 2.15 -10.44 -5.63
N CYS A 115 3.36 -10.99 -5.58
CA CYS A 115 4.39 -10.58 -4.63
C CYS A 115 4.73 -9.08 -4.81
N LYS A 116 4.87 -8.62 -6.05
CA LYS A 116 5.17 -7.21 -6.36
C LYS A 116 4.03 -6.26 -5.98
N GLU A 117 2.78 -6.67 -6.17
CA GLU A 117 1.61 -5.89 -5.72
C GLU A 117 1.54 -5.80 -4.19
N GLU A 118 1.83 -6.89 -3.49
CA GLU A 118 1.87 -6.94 -2.03
C GLU A 118 3.01 -6.09 -1.47
N GLU A 119 4.23 -6.22 -2.00
CA GLU A 119 5.39 -5.41 -1.64
C GLU A 119 5.10 -3.91 -1.79
N LEU A 120 4.58 -3.50 -2.96
CA LEU A 120 4.20 -2.11 -3.21
C LEU A 120 3.17 -1.62 -2.19
N THR A 121 2.17 -2.44 -1.87
CA THR A 121 1.12 -2.07 -0.92
C THR A 121 1.70 -1.88 0.48
N LEU A 122 2.58 -2.79 0.92
CA LEU A 122 3.23 -2.75 2.22
C LEU A 122 4.17 -1.55 2.36
N ASP A 123 4.96 -1.26 1.33
CA ASP A 123 5.88 -0.12 1.33
C ASP A 123 5.12 1.20 1.43
N ILE A 124 4.07 1.38 0.64
CA ILE A 124 3.24 2.60 0.70
C ILE A 124 2.49 2.71 2.02
N MET A 125 2.02 1.60 2.60
CA MET A 125 1.46 1.60 3.96
C MET A 125 2.45 2.11 4.98
N LYS A 126 3.69 1.62 4.93
CA LYS A 126 4.75 2.06 5.82
C LYS A 126 5.02 3.57 5.66
N ASP A 127 5.08 4.07 4.44
CA ASP A 127 5.27 5.51 4.20
C ASP A 127 4.13 6.36 4.75
N ILE A 128 2.89 5.88 4.63
CA ILE A 128 1.72 6.54 5.22
C ILE A 128 1.86 6.60 6.73
N TYR A 129 2.24 5.50 7.39
CA TYR A 129 2.45 5.50 8.84
C TYR A 129 3.57 6.45 9.27
N GLU A 130 4.69 6.46 8.56
CA GLU A 130 5.81 7.37 8.83
C GLU A 130 5.38 8.84 8.68
N ALA A 131 4.68 9.18 7.58
CA ALA A 131 4.19 10.53 7.33
C ALA A 131 3.17 10.99 8.38
N VAL A 132 2.25 10.10 8.78
CA VAL A 132 1.29 10.38 9.86
C VAL A 132 2.02 10.58 11.19
N SER A 133 3.02 9.75 11.51
CA SER A 133 3.81 9.90 12.74
C SER A 133 4.49 11.27 12.79
N GLN A 134 5.23 11.63 11.73
CA GLN A 134 5.90 12.93 11.61
C GLN A 134 4.93 14.12 11.77
N LEU A 135 3.75 14.00 11.16
CA LEU A 135 2.73 15.04 11.26
C LEU A 135 2.14 15.14 12.68
N THR A 136 1.84 14.01 13.32
CA THR A 136 1.24 13.99 14.66
C THR A 136 2.21 14.48 15.75
N GLU A 137 3.51 14.21 15.62
CA GLU A 137 4.55 14.71 16.53
C GLU A 137 4.66 16.23 16.50
N THR A 138 4.48 16.83 15.32
CA THR A 138 4.62 18.28 15.14
C THR A 138 3.35 19.05 15.51
N GLU A 139 2.17 18.46 15.33
CA GLU A 139 0.89 19.19 15.42
C GLU A 139 -0.06 18.73 16.53
N GLY A 140 0.30 17.65 17.23
CA GLY A 140 -0.37 17.21 18.44
C GLY A 140 -1.73 16.55 18.20
N TYR A 141 -1.93 15.90 17.05
CA TYR A 141 -3.11 15.04 16.85
C TYR A 141 -3.06 13.87 17.83
N SER A 142 -4.17 13.65 18.53
CA SER A 142 -4.30 12.51 19.45
C SER A 142 -4.94 11.30 18.79
N LEU A 143 -5.55 11.48 17.62
CA LEU A 143 -6.21 10.43 16.85
C LEU A 143 -6.28 10.80 15.37
N VAL A 144 -5.96 9.84 14.50
CA VAL A 144 -6.18 9.92 13.06
C VAL A 144 -7.06 8.75 12.65
N LEU A 145 -8.20 9.02 12.01
CA LEU A 145 -9.14 8.02 11.56
C LEU A 145 -9.09 7.85 10.05
N GLU A 146 -9.18 6.61 9.58
CA GLU A 146 -9.33 6.34 8.16
C GLU A 146 -10.76 6.74 7.70
N LYS A 147 -10.87 7.37 6.54
CA LYS A 147 -12.12 7.97 6.04
C LYS A 147 -13.25 6.96 5.80
N LYS A 148 -12.98 5.77 5.26
CA LYS A 148 -13.99 4.70 5.07
C LYS A 148 -14.59 4.21 6.39
N SER A 149 -13.88 4.41 7.50
CA SER A 149 -14.37 4.09 8.84
C SER A 149 -15.33 5.16 9.40
N LEU A 150 -15.48 6.29 8.71
CA LEU A 150 -16.35 7.41 9.13
C LEU A 150 -17.68 7.38 8.37
N LEU A 151 -18.79 7.39 9.11
CA LEU A 151 -20.12 7.63 8.54
C LEU A 151 -20.39 9.14 8.32
N TYR A 152 -19.81 9.97 9.19
CA TYR A 152 -19.95 11.42 9.19
C TYR A 152 -18.79 12.06 9.96
N SER A 153 -18.34 13.22 9.51
CA SER A 153 -17.41 14.10 10.22
C SER A 153 -17.92 15.52 10.19
N GLN A 154 -17.78 16.25 11.30
CA GLN A 154 -18.01 17.70 11.31
C GLN A 154 -16.90 18.41 10.53
N ASP A 155 -17.19 19.60 9.99
CA ASP A 155 -16.20 20.43 9.26
C ASP A 155 -15.00 20.85 10.14
N SER A 156 -15.18 20.80 11.47
CA SER A 156 -14.11 21.05 12.44
C SER A 156 -13.08 19.93 12.54
N VAL A 157 -13.39 18.72 12.06
CA VAL A 157 -12.44 17.60 12.01
C VAL A 157 -11.57 17.77 10.78
N GLU A 158 -10.27 17.88 10.98
CA GLU A 158 -9.34 18.19 9.90
C GLU A 158 -9.12 17.00 8.97
N ASN A 159 -9.05 17.28 7.67
CA ASN A 159 -8.59 16.35 6.66
C ASN A 159 -7.10 16.54 6.41
N ILE A 160 -6.27 15.55 6.77
CA ILE A 160 -4.82 15.63 6.59
C ILE A 160 -4.33 15.01 5.27
N THR A 161 -5.23 14.50 4.43
CA THR A 161 -4.91 13.70 3.23
C THR A 161 -3.90 14.36 2.30
N GLU A 162 -4.16 15.60 1.88
CA GLU A 162 -3.27 16.33 0.95
C GLU A 162 -1.86 16.55 1.54
N ARG A 163 -1.79 16.68 2.86
CA ARG A 163 -0.53 16.94 3.56
C ARG A 163 0.30 15.67 3.66
N ILE A 164 -0.35 14.53 3.91
CA ILE A 164 0.29 13.21 3.85
C ILE A 164 0.79 12.92 2.43
N ILE A 165 -0.01 13.22 1.39
CA ILE A 165 0.42 13.10 -0.01
C ILE A 165 1.67 13.95 -0.27
N ALA A 166 1.69 15.20 0.21
CA ALA A 166 2.84 16.09 0.02
C ALA A 166 4.11 15.57 0.71
N ILE A 167 4.01 15.08 1.96
CA ILE A 167 5.14 14.51 2.71
C ILE A 167 5.71 13.29 1.98
N ILE A 168 4.83 12.38 1.52
CA ILE A 168 5.28 11.17 0.82
C ILE A 168 5.90 11.54 -0.54
N ASN A 169 5.26 12.41 -1.33
CA ASN A 169 5.84 12.84 -2.60
C ASN A 169 7.20 13.56 -2.42
N GLU A 170 7.41 14.30 -1.33
CA GLU A 170 8.71 14.91 -1.01
C GLU A 170 9.79 13.86 -0.72
N LYS A 171 9.44 12.73 -0.08
CA LYS A 171 10.36 11.60 0.15
C LYS A 171 10.88 10.95 -1.14
N TYR A 172 10.10 11.04 -2.23
CA TYR A 172 10.38 10.39 -3.52
C TYR A 172 10.86 11.35 -4.62
N LYS A 173 11.12 12.63 -4.31
CA LYS A 173 11.78 13.59 -5.21
C LYS A 173 13.29 13.42 -5.23
#